data_AF-A0A433DCH8-F1
#
_entry.id   AF-A0A433DCH8-F1
#
_cell.length_a   1.000
_cell.length_b   1.000
_cell.length_c   1.000
_cell.angle_alpha   90.00
_cell.angle_beta   90.00
_cell.angle_gamma   90.00
#
_symmetry.space_group_name_H-M   'P 1'
#
loop_
_entity.id
_entity.type
_entity.pdbx_description
1 polymer ?
#
loop_
_entity_poly.entity_id
_entity_poly.type
_entity_poly.pdbx_seq_one_letter_code
_entity_poly.pdbx_strand_id
1 'polypeptide(L)'
;MSAQIGYVPKAILKELRFSDYFKVSCFRWGIYSWIEFYKQKFSKATTQQSYEALHDELEILLQRLSKVSKVYAKTKSLQESLQVSIFCVSRKVRVKSSLVSEMVHMTESHTLRFYRVTWLMVESGNGEATLRFYRVT
;
A
#
# COMPACT_ATOMS: atom_id res chain seq x y z
N MET A 1 -5.62 32.51 -9.49
CA MET A 1 -6.32 31.21 -9.67
C MET A 1 -6.19 30.42 -8.38
N SER A 2 -7.25 30.33 -7.59
CA SER A 2 -7.23 29.63 -6.29
C SER A 2 -7.09 28.13 -6.53
N ALA A 3 -6.01 27.51 -6.03
CA ALA A 3 -5.89 26.07 -6.00
C ALA A 3 -7.06 25.50 -5.19
N GLN A 4 -7.94 24.71 -5.81
CA GLN A 4 -9.01 24.04 -5.10
C GLN A 4 -8.39 23.12 -4.03
N ILE A 5 -8.65 23.44 -2.77
CA ILE A 5 -8.06 22.75 -1.63
C ILE A 5 -8.44 21.26 -1.71
N GLY A 6 -7.43 20.39 -1.65
CA GLY A 6 -7.63 18.94 -1.66
C GLY A 6 -7.82 18.32 -3.04
N TYR A 7 -7.48 19.03 -4.13
CA TYR A 7 -7.48 18.48 -5.49
C TYR A 7 -6.09 18.49 -6.11
N VAL A 8 -5.79 17.48 -6.92
CA VAL A 8 -4.53 17.41 -7.67
C VAL A 8 -4.58 18.45 -8.82
N PRO A 9 -3.53 19.27 -8.99
CA PRO A 9 -3.42 20.16 -10.14
C PRO A 9 -3.57 19.42 -11.48
N LYS A 10 -4.29 20.02 -12.44
CA LYS A 10 -4.53 19.42 -13.77
C LYS A 10 -3.25 19.04 -14.51
N ALA A 11 -2.15 19.77 -14.30
CA ALA A 11 -0.86 19.46 -14.89
C ALA A 11 -0.33 18.09 -14.41
N ILE A 12 -0.37 17.86 -13.09
CA ILE A 12 0.09 16.62 -12.47
C ILE A 12 -0.85 15.45 -12.83
N LEU A 13 -2.17 15.70 -12.90
CA LEU A 13 -3.13 14.66 -13.31
C LEU A 13 -2.85 14.08 -14.71
N LYS A 14 -2.19 14.82 -15.61
CA LYS A 14 -1.84 14.31 -16.96
C LYS A 14 -0.68 13.33 -16.94
N GLU A 15 0.14 13.34 -15.88
CA GLU A 15 1.27 12.42 -15.72
C GLU A 15 0.84 11.06 -15.14
N LEU A 16 -0.37 10.99 -14.58
CA LEU A 16 -0.94 9.81 -13.92
C LEU A 16 -1.61 8.87 -14.91
N ARG A 17 -1.32 7.56 -14.83
CA ARG A 17 -1.98 6.54 -15.67
C ARG A 17 -3.41 6.31 -15.22
N PHE A 18 -3.67 6.55 -13.93
CA PHE A 18 -4.98 6.34 -13.29
C PHE A 18 -5.58 7.66 -12.80
N SER A 19 -5.42 8.71 -13.61
CA SER A 19 -5.87 10.07 -13.28
C SER A 19 -7.35 10.16 -12.88
N ASP A 20 -8.22 9.29 -13.42
CA ASP A 20 -9.65 9.25 -13.09
C ASP A 20 -9.91 9.06 -11.59
N TYR A 21 -9.11 8.25 -10.91
CA TYR A 21 -9.21 8.06 -9.47
C TYR A 21 -8.79 9.31 -8.69
N PHE A 22 -7.79 10.04 -9.17
CA PHE A 22 -7.22 11.20 -8.49
C PHE A 22 -7.91 12.53 -8.85
N LYS A 23 -8.86 12.53 -9.78
CA LYS A 23 -9.69 13.70 -10.12
C LYS A 23 -10.62 14.12 -8.98
N VAL A 24 -11.03 13.18 -8.12
CA VAL A 24 -11.83 13.49 -6.94
C VAL A 24 -10.97 14.00 -5.80
N SER A 25 -11.62 14.68 -4.84
CA SER A 25 -10.92 15.22 -3.68
C SER A 25 -10.13 14.16 -2.92
N CYS A 26 -8.93 14.52 -2.46
CA CYS A 26 -8.01 13.63 -1.76
C CYS A 26 -8.59 13.02 -0.47
N PHE A 27 -9.60 13.66 0.13
CA PHE A 27 -10.29 13.11 1.30
C PHE A 27 -11.06 11.81 1.00
N ARG A 28 -11.39 11.53 -0.27
CA ARG A 28 -12.05 10.29 -0.69
C ARG A 28 -11.08 9.16 -1.02
N TRP A 29 -9.76 9.43 -1.02
CA TRP A 29 -8.78 8.41 -1.36
C TRP A 29 -8.56 7.45 -0.20
N GLY A 30 -8.54 6.15 -0.53
CA GLY A 30 -8.25 5.06 0.39
C GLY A 30 -7.74 3.83 -0.36
N ILE A 31 -7.22 2.87 0.39
CA ILE A 31 -6.69 1.62 -0.18
C ILE A 31 -7.84 0.80 -0.78
N TYR A 32 -8.95 0.64 -0.03
CA TYR A 32 -10.09 -0.13 -0.49
C TYR A 32 -10.77 0.48 -1.72
N SER A 33 -11.01 1.80 -1.71
CA SER A 33 -11.60 2.49 -2.86
C SER A 33 -10.68 2.45 -4.08
N TRP A 34 -9.36 2.43 -3.89
CA TRP A 34 -8.42 2.17 -4.98
C TRP A 34 -8.55 0.76 -5.54
N ILE A 35 -8.56 -0.27 -4.68
CA ILE A 35 -8.69 -1.66 -5.14
C ILE A 35 -9.98 -1.85 -5.94
N GLU A 36 -11.09 -1.29 -5.47
CA GLU A 36 -12.38 -1.32 -6.17
C GLU A 36 -12.26 -0.66 -7.56
N PHE A 37 -11.72 0.56 -7.62
CA PHE A 37 -11.47 1.26 -8.88
C PHE A 37 -10.58 0.45 -9.83
N TYR A 38 -9.49 -0.13 -9.32
CA TYR A 38 -8.51 -0.86 -10.11
C TYR A 38 -9.10 -2.16 -10.67
N LYS A 39 -9.87 -2.90 -9.86
CA LYS A 39 -10.53 -4.15 -10.28
C LYS A 39 -11.68 -3.92 -11.26
N GLN A 40 -12.35 -2.77 -11.20
CA GLN A 40 -13.31 -2.40 -12.24
C GLN A 40 -12.65 -2.26 -13.62
N LYS A 41 -11.41 -1.74 -13.66
CA LYS A 41 -10.64 -1.57 -14.90
C LYS A 41 -9.91 -2.85 -15.32
N PHE A 42 -9.47 -3.66 -14.35
CA PHE A 42 -8.75 -4.91 -14.57
C PHE A 42 -9.34 -6.03 -13.70
N SER A 43 -10.42 -6.65 -14.17
CA SER A 43 -11.19 -7.65 -13.40
C SER A 43 -10.37 -8.89 -13.00
N LYS A 44 -9.31 -9.21 -13.73
CA LYS A 44 -8.41 -10.34 -13.46
C LYS A 44 -7.16 -9.95 -12.65
N ALA A 45 -6.99 -8.68 -12.31
CA ALA A 45 -5.80 -8.24 -11.61
C ALA A 45 -5.82 -8.68 -10.14
N THR A 46 -4.64 -9.03 -9.64
CA THR A 46 -4.46 -9.36 -8.22
C THR A 46 -4.48 -8.09 -7.37
N THR A 47 -4.77 -8.24 -6.08
CA THR A 47 -4.64 -7.13 -5.12
C THR A 47 -3.21 -6.59 -5.07
N GLN A 48 -2.20 -7.45 -5.24
CA GLN A 48 -0.79 -7.06 -5.29
C GLN A 48 -0.50 -6.11 -6.46
N GLN A 49 -0.98 -6.46 -7.67
CA GLN A 49 -0.84 -5.59 -8.85
C GLN A 49 -1.56 -4.24 -8.67
N SER A 50 -2.69 -4.24 -7.95
CA SER A 50 -3.37 -3.00 -7.58
C SER A 50 -2.51 -2.15 -6.65
N TYR A 51 -1.85 -2.75 -5.65
CA TYR A 51 -0.97 -2.01 -4.73
C TYR A 51 0.27 -1.45 -5.42
N GLU A 52 0.92 -2.22 -6.27
CA GLU A 52 2.06 -1.76 -7.07
C GLU A 52 1.66 -0.56 -7.93
N ALA A 53 0.52 -0.67 -8.64
CA ALA A 53 0.01 0.44 -9.44
C ALA A 53 -0.34 1.67 -8.60
N LEU A 54 -0.85 1.50 -7.36
CA LEU A 54 -1.09 2.64 -6.47
C LEU A 54 0.23 3.27 -6.04
N HIS A 55 1.22 2.45 -5.69
CA HIS A 55 2.52 2.90 -5.22
C HIS A 55 3.18 3.82 -6.24
N ASP A 56 3.23 3.39 -7.51
CA ASP A 56 3.82 4.17 -8.60
C ASP A 56 3.14 5.55 -8.77
N GLU A 57 1.81 5.58 -8.71
CA GLU A 57 1.05 6.83 -8.85
C GLU A 57 1.27 7.76 -7.66
N LEU A 58 1.36 7.22 -6.44
CA LEU A 58 1.67 8.00 -5.24
C LEU A 58 3.09 8.55 -5.27
N GLU A 59 4.05 7.83 -5.83
CA GLU A 59 5.42 8.29 -5.99
C GLU A 59 5.48 9.51 -6.92
N ILE A 60 4.81 9.46 -8.07
CA ILE A 60 4.68 10.60 -8.99
C ILE A 60 4.06 11.80 -8.25
N LEU A 61 2.97 11.58 -7.52
CA LEU A 61 2.30 12.64 -6.76
C LEU A 61 3.24 13.27 -5.71
N LEU A 62 4.02 12.48 -4.98
CA LEU A 62 4.94 12.98 -3.96
C LEU A 62 6.11 13.76 -4.55
N GLN A 63 6.59 13.38 -5.74
CA GLN A 63 7.65 14.10 -6.44
C GLN A 63 7.17 15.46 -6.98
N ARG A 64 5.90 15.57 -7.38
CA ARG A 64 5.35 16.75 -8.06
C ARG A 64 4.57 17.70 -7.15
N LEU A 65 3.97 17.21 -6.07
CA LEU A 65 3.15 18.03 -5.17
C LEU A 65 4.02 18.87 -4.22
N SER A 66 3.52 20.05 -3.91
CA SER A 66 4.11 20.88 -2.85
C SER A 66 3.95 20.20 -1.49
N LYS A 67 5.04 20.10 -0.73
CA LYS A 67 5.12 19.45 0.60
C LYS A 67 4.17 20.04 1.63
N VAL A 68 3.76 21.30 1.46
CA VAL A 68 2.82 21.99 2.38
C VAL A 68 1.35 21.77 1.98
N SER A 69 1.07 21.10 0.86
CA SER A 69 -0.30 20.89 0.40
C SER A 69 -0.99 19.76 1.18
N LYS A 70 -2.30 19.91 1.44
CA LYS A 70 -3.11 18.84 2.03
C LYS A 70 -3.12 17.56 1.19
N VAL A 71 -3.00 17.73 -0.14
CA VAL A 71 -2.91 16.61 -1.08
C VAL A 71 -1.61 15.84 -0.85
N TYR A 72 -0.48 16.51 -0.67
CA TYR A 72 0.79 15.86 -0.33
C TYR A 72 0.69 15.09 0.99
N ALA A 73 0.15 15.73 2.05
CA ALA A 73 -0.01 15.07 3.34
C ALA A 73 -0.87 13.80 3.25
N LYS A 74 -1.98 13.86 2.50
CA LYS A 74 -2.85 12.70 2.26
C LYS A 74 -2.19 11.62 1.40
N THR A 75 -1.43 12.01 0.37
CA THR A 75 -0.66 11.10 -0.49
C THR A 75 0.36 10.34 0.33
N LYS A 76 1.11 11.04 1.19
CA LYS A 76 2.10 10.45 2.10
C LYS A 76 1.45 9.45 3.07
N SER A 77 0.35 9.85 3.72
CA SER A 77 -0.39 8.97 4.62
C SER A 77 -0.92 7.72 3.91
N LEU A 78 -1.36 7.85 2.66
CA LEU A 78 -1.82 6.71 1.87
C LEU A 78 -0.65 5.79 1.47
N GLN A 79 0.53 6.34 1.15
CA GLN A 79 1.73 5.56 0.87
C GLN A 79 2.21 4.78 2.10
N GLU A 80 2.23 5.40 3.27
CA GLU A 80 2.56 4.74 4.54
C GLU A 80 1.58 3.59 4.85
N SER A 81 0.27 3.83 4.63
CA SER A 81 -0.75 2.80 4.80
C SER A 81 -0.61 1.65 3.80
N LEU A 82 -0.19 1.96 2.57
CA LEU A 82 0.01 0.99 1.50
C LEU A 82 1.21 0.10 1.80
N GLN A 83 2.33 0.65 2.27
CA GLN A 83 3.48 -0.13 2.71
C GLN A 83 3.06 -1.17 3.75
N VAL A 84 2.36 -0.76 4.82
CA VAL A 84 1.84 -1.71 5.83
C VAL A 84 0.98 -2.82 5.21
N SER A 85 0.19 -2.49 4.18
CA SER A 85 -0.71 -3.45 3.51
C SER A 85 0.03 -4.42 2.57
N ILE A 86 1.10 -3.97 1.89
CA ILE A 86 1.98 -4.82 1.07
C ILE A 86 2.81 -5.74 1.98
N PHE A 87 3.26 -5.26 3.13
CA PHE A 87 4.06 -6.03 4.07
C PHE A 87 3.24 -7.03 4.92
N CYS A 88 1.90 -6.91 4.96
CA CYS A 88 1.02 -7.87 5.62
C CYS A 88 0.89 -9.21 4.84
N VAL A 89 1.97 -9.96 4.74
CA VAL A 89 1.96 -11.35 4.27
C VAL A 89 1.34 -12.21 5.36
N SER A 90 0.12 -12.69 5.15
CA SER A 90 -0.50 -13.67 6.04
C SER A 90 -0.10 -15.07 5.59
N ARG A 91 0.65 -15.80 6.44
CA ARG A 91 1.02 -17.19 6.18
C ARG A 91 0.21 -18.10 7.10
N LYS A 92 -0.53 -19.05 6.50
CA LYS A 92 -1.08 -20.19 7.24
C LYS A 92 0.06 -21.15 7.55
N VAL A 93 0.31 -21.42 8.83
CA VAL A 93 1.34 -22.38 9.26
C VAL A 93 0.67 -23.42 10.15
N ARG A 94 0.94 -24.70 9.90
CA ARG A 94 0.62 -25.76 10.86
C ARG A 94 1.68 -25.72 11.95
N VAL A 95 1.28 -25.30 13.14
CA VAL A 95 2.22 -25.01 14.22
C VAL A 95 2.57 -26.29 14.98
N LYS A 96 3.88 -26.54 15.15
CA LYS A 96 4.44 -27.48 16.15
C LYS A 96 5.16 -26.77 17.33
N SER A 97 5.39 -25.45 17.28
CA SER A 97 5.98 -24.69 18.39
C SER A 97 5.75 -23.16 18.28
N SER A 98 5.85 -22.47 19.41
CA SER A 98 5.11 -21.23 19.73
C SER A 98 5.73 -19.88 19.37
N LEU A 99 6.92 -19.78 18.75
CA LEU A 99 7.43 -18.50 18.24
C LEU A 99 8.34 -18.76 17.05
N VAL A 100 8.00 -18.19 15.89
CA VAL A 100 8.87 -18.23 14.70
C VAL A 100 9.46 -16.83 14.54
N SER A 101 10.78 -16.72 14.66
CA SER A 101 11.53 -15.58 14.13
C SER A 101 12.27 -16.08 12.90
N GLU A 102 11.98 -15.49 11.74
CA GLU A 102 12.55 -15.91 10.46
C GLU A 102 13.23 -14.71 9.80
N MET A 103 14.36 -14.94 9.15
CA MET A 103 14.91 -13.96 8.22
C MET A 103 14.15 -14.09 6.91
N VAL A 104 13.48 -13.03 6.50
CA VAL A 104 12.81 -12.98 5.19
C VAL A 104 13.63 -12.11 4.27
N HIS A 105 13.89 -12.63 3.07
CA HIS A 105 14.48 -11.85 1.99
C HIS A 105 13.37 -11.16 1.23
N MET A 106 13.49 -9.85 1.08
CA MET A 106 12.60 -9.08 0.23
C MET A 106 13.44 -8.32 -0.78
N THR A 107 13.02 -8.37 -2.03
CA THR A 107 13.61 -7.59 -3.11
C THR A 107 12.84 -6.29 -3.21
N GLU A 108 13.47 -5.21 -2.78
CA GLU A 108 12.90 -3.87 -2.81
C GLU A 108 13.75 -3.04 -3.78
N SER A 109 13.16 -2.57 -4.87
CA SER A 109 13.82 -1.72 -5.88
C SER A 109 15.18 -2.26 -6.36
N HIS A 110 15.23 -3.55 -6.71
CA HIS A 110 16.45 -4.27 -7.13
C HIS A 110 17.56 -4.40 -6.07
N THR A 111 17.29 -4.05 -4.82
CA THR A 111 18.16 -4.32 -3.66
C THR A 111 17.59 -5.45 -2.80
N LEU A 112 18.41 -6.45 -2.50
CA LEU A 112 18.06 -7.50 -1.55
C LEU A 112 18.24 -6.96 -0.13
N ARG A 113 17.14 -6.85 0.63
CA ARG A 113 17.19 -6.49 2.04
C ARG A 113 16.74 -7.67 2.91
N PHE A 114 17.46 -7.84 4.02
CA PHE A 114 17.20 -8.88 5.00
C PHE A 114 16.42 -8.26 6.14
N TYR A 115 15.22 -8.78 6.37
CA TYR A 115 14.38 -8.31 7.45
C TYR A 115 14.27 -9.42 8.50
N ARG A 116 14.57 -9.07 9.75
CA ARG A 116 14.26 -9.95 10.87
C ARG A 116 12.78 -9.80 11.17
N VAL A 117 12.03 -10.83 10.83
CA VAL A 117 10.58 -10.84 10.99
C VAL A 117 10.24 -11.56 12.28
N THR A 118 9.49 -10.88 13.16
CA THR A 118 8.83 -11.50 14.31
C THR A 118 7.38 -11.74 13.96
N TRP A 119 6.98 -13.01 13.92
CA TRP A 119 5.60 -13.39 13.65
C TRP A 119 4.78 -13.36 14.93
N LEU A 120 3.66 -12.63 14.93
CA LEU A 120 2.67 -12.74 15.99
C LEU A 120 1.67 -13.83 15.62
N MET A 121 1.56 -14.85 16.48
CA MET A 121 0.57 -15.90 16.32
C MET A 121 -0.82 -15.34 16.65
N VAL A 122 -1.74 -15.47 15.68
CA VAL A 122 -3.17 -15.34 15.94
C VAL A 122 -3.75 -16.74 15.80
N GLU A 123 -4.09 -17.35 16.94
CA GLU A 123 -4.74 -18.67 16.95
C GLU A 123 -6.11 -18.57 16.28
N SER A 124 -6.36 -19.44 15.31
CA SER A 124 -7.70 -19.70 14.79
C SER A 124 -8.13 -21.07 15.31
N GLY A 125 -9.33 -21.16 15.87
CA GLY A 125 -9.83 -22.25 16.74
C GLY A 125 -9.89 -23.69 16.20
N ASN A 126 -9.16 -24.03 15.13
CA ASN A 126 -9.14 -25.35 14.49
C ASN A 126 -7.71 -25.93 14.35
N GLY A 127 -6.76 -25.53 15.20
CA GLY A 127 -5.36 -25.97 15.09
C GLY A 127 -4.59 -25.37 13.90
N GLU A 128 -5.18 -24.37 13.23
CA GLU A 128 -4.50 -23.54 12.23
C GLU A 128 -4.15 -22.20 12.87
N ALA A 129 -2.88 -21.79 12.84
CA ALA A 129 -2.50 -20.44 13.21
C ALA A 129 -2.35 -19.57 11.96
N THR A 130 -2.85 -18.35 12.04
CA THR A 130 -2.52 -17.32 11.04
C THR A 130 -1.39 -16.49 11.62
N LEU A 131 -0.22 -16.56 11.00
CA LEU A 131 0.87 -15.65 11.34
C LEU A 131 0.60 -14.32 10.65
N ARG A 132 0.54 -13.25 11.44
CA ARG A 132 0.44 -11.88 10.94
C ARG A 132 1.72 -11.14 11.26
N PHE A 133 2.24 -10.47 10.24
CA PHE A 133 3.40 -9.61 10.35
C PHE A 133 2.96 -8.17 10.56
N TYR A 134 3.51 -7.51 11.58
CA TYR A 134 3.11 -6.14 11.93
C TYR A 134 4.24 -5.12 11.86
N ARG A 135 5.52 -5.54 11.75
CA ARG A 135 6.63 -4.57 11.78
C ARG A 135 7.96 -5.12 11.25
N VAL A 136 8.51 -4.41 10.27
CA VAL A 136 9.92 -4.45 9.90
C VAL A 136 10.65 -3.43 10.80
N THR A 137 11.71 -3.85 11.52
CA THR A 137 12.68 -2.94 12.14
C THR A 137 14.00 -3.01 11.42
#